data_AF-A0A9Q8YGV1-F1
#
_entry.id   AF-A0A9Q8YGV1-F1
#
_cell.length_a   1.000
_cell.length_b   1.000
_cell.length_c   1.000
_cell.angle_alpha   90.00
_cell.angle_beta   90.00
_cell.angle_gamma   90.00
#
_symmetry.space_group_name_H-M   'P 1'
#
loop_
_entity.id
_entity.type
_entity.pdbx_description
1 polymer ?
#
loop_
_entity_poly.entity_id
_entity_poly.type
_entity_poly.pdbx_seq_one_letter_code
_entity_poly.pdbx_strand_id
1 'polypeptide(L)'
;MADLMERHIAAQRAVAHAVHFANFSGAAEEVPCVSYANRSLGAAREDDTARAAIVNYEPRDDREARLKLTYIAAYLMATRASLNAHERNATLHTVGRTN
;
A
#
# COMPACT_ATOMS: atom_id res chain seq x y z
N MET A 1 2.71 14.65 3.26
CA MET A 1 2.47 13.24 3.64
C MET A 1 1.00 12.78 3.60
N ALA A 2 0.03 13.53 4.14
CA ALA A 2 -1.35 13.05 4.30
C ALA A 2 -2.06 12.61 3.00
N ASP A 3 -1.88 13.36 1.90
CA ASP A 3 -2.45 13.02 0.58
C ASP A 3 -1.92 11.69 0.02
N LEU A 4 -0.65 11.36 0.25
CA LEU A 4 -0.07 10.08 -0.19
C LEU A 4 -0.68 8.89 0.57
N MET A 5 -0.90 9.05 1.88
CA MET A 5 -1.54 8.03 2.70
C MET A 5 -3.00 7.81 2.31
N GLU A 6 -3.75 8.89 2.01
CA GLU A 6 -5.14 8.79 1.57
C GLU A 6 -5.25 8.02 0.24
N ARG A 7 -4.37 8.30 -0.72
CA ARG A 7 -4.31 7.58 -2.00
C ARG A 7 -4.01 6.09 -1.82
N HIS A 8 -3.09 5.73 -0.94
CA HIS A 8 -2.80 4.32 -0.67
C HIS A 8 -3.96 3.62 0.05
N ILE A 9 -4.63 4.27 1.01
CA ILE A 9 -5.82 3.69 1.66
C ILE A 9 -6.95 3.49 0.63
N ALA A 10 -7.13 4.42 -0.31
CA ALA A 10 -8.08 4.28 -1.41
C ALA A 10 -7.70 3.09 -2.34
N ALA A 11 -6.42 2.93 -2.66
CA ALA A 11 -5.93 1.79 -3.43
C ALA A 11 -6.18 0.46 -2.70
N GLN A 12 -5.86 0.36 -1.40
CA GLN A 12 -6.15 -0.82 -0.58
C GLN A 12 -7.65 -1.15 -0.54
N ARG A 13 -8.52 -0.14 -0.43
CA ARG A 13 -9.98 -0.33 -0.49
C ARG A 13 -10.44 -0.81 -1.86
N ALA A 14 -9.85 -0.31 -2.95
CA ALA A 14 -10.17 -0.75 -4.30
C ALA A 14 -9.75 -2.22 -4.53
N VAL A 15 -8.57 -2.62 -4.04
CA VAL A 15 -8.12 -4.03 -4.03
C VAL A 15 -9.07 -4.90 -3.22
N ALA A 16 -9.41 -4.50 -1.99
CA ALA A 16 -10.32 -5.25 -1.14
C ALA A 16 -11.73 -5.38 -1.76
N HIS A 17 -12.23 -4.33 -2.41
CA HIS A 17 -13.51 -4.35 -3.12
C HIS A 17 -13.47 -5.26 -4.35
N ALA A 18 -12.38 -5.26 -5.14
CA ALA A 18 -12.21 -6.16 -6.27
C ALA A 18 -12.19 -7.64 -5.82
N VAL A 19 -11.51 -7.94 -4.70
CA VAL A 19 -11.50 -9.29 -4.09
C VAL A 19 -12.87 -9.68 -3.53
N HIS A 20 -13.56 -8.77 -2.86
CA HIS A 20 -14.91 -9.03 -2.33
C HIS A 20 -15.93 -9.29 -3.44
N PHE A 21 -15.91 -8.47 -4.49
CA PHE A 21 -16.75 -8.64 -5.67
C PHE A 21 -16.49 -10.00 -6.33
N ALA A 22 -15.24 -10.44 -6.42
CA ALA A 22 -14.88 -11.75 -6.96
C ALA A 22 -15.44 -12.93 -6.14
N ASN A 23 -15.36 -12.82 -4.82
CA ASN A 23 -15.92 -13.84 -3.92
C ASN A 23 -17.45 -13.89 -4.00
N PHE A 24 -18.12 -12.77 -4.29
CA PHE A 24 -19.57 -12.72 -4.51
C PHE A 24 -19.98 -13.17 -5.93
N SER A 25 -19.20 -12.84 -6.97
CA SER A 25 -19.49 -13.23 -8.36
C SER A 25 -19.19 -14.71 -8.65
N GLY A 26 -18.39 -15.38 -7.82
CA GLY A 26 -18.25 -16.84 -7.87
C GLY A 26 -19.55 -17.61 -7.60
N ALA A 27 -20.59 -16.95 -7.09
CA ALA A 27 -21.92 -17.52 -6.86
C ALA A 27 -22.95 -17.20 -7.95
N ALA A 28 -22.64 -16.30 -8.90
CA ALA A 28 -23.56 -15.94 -9.98
C ALA A 28 -22.79 -15.50 -11.25
N GLU A 29 -22.80 -16.38 -12.25
CA GLU A 29 -22.55 -16.14 -13.67
C GLU A 29 -21.09 -15.88 -14.13
N GLU A 30 -20.70 -16.54 -15.23
CA GLU A 30 -19.36 -16.49 -15.85
C GLU A 30 -18.98 -15.07 -16.30
N VAL A 31 -18.19 -14.36 -15.48
CA VAL A 31 -17.49 -13.13 -15.89
C VAL A 31 -16.10 -13.50 -16.48
N PRO A 32 -15.61 -12.86 -17.56
CA PRO A 32 -14.39 -13.29 -18.24
C PRO A 32 -13.16 -13.11 -17.34
N CYS A 33 -12.53 -14.21 -16.96
CA CYS A 33 -11.40 -14.30 -16.03
C CYS A 33 -10.23 -13.34 -16.35
N VAL A 34 -10.07 -12.93 -17.61
CA VAL A 34 -9.01 -12.03 -18.07
C VAL A 34 -9.26 -10.57 -17.65
N SER A 35 -10.50 -10.09 -17.78
CA SER A 35 -10.86 -8.73 -17.34
C SER A 35 -10.76 -8.58 -15.81
N TYR A 36 -11.09 -9.65 -15.09
CA TYR A 36 -10.96 -9.75 -13.65
C TYR A 36 -9.49 -9.77 -13.20
N ALA A 37 -8.67 -10.67 -13.76
CA ALA A 37 -7.25 -10.73 -13.47
C ALA A 37 -6.55 -9.40 -13.76
N ASN A 38 -6.92 -8.72 -14.85
CA ASN A 38 -6.37 -7.41 -15.19
C ASN A 38 -6.78 -6.31 -14.20
N ARG A 39 -8.02 -6.31 -13.69
CA ARG A 39 -8.48 -5.34 -12.69
C ARG A 39 -7.80 -5.57 -11.34
N SER A 40 -7.70 -6.83 -10.90
CA SER A 40 -7.00 -7.19 -9.66
C SER A 40 -5.50 -6.91 -9.75
N LEU A 41 -4.86 -7.17 -10.90
CA LEU A 41 -3.46 -6.85 -11.15
C LEU A 41 -3.23 -5.34 -11.24
N GLY A 42 -4.16 -4.59 -11.83
CA GLY A 42 -4.12 -3.12 -11.86
C GLY A 42 -4.16 -2.52 -10.47
N ALA A 43 -5.14 -2.96 -9.65
CA ALA A 43 -5.29 -2.48 -8.27
C ALA A 43 -4.07 -2.85 -7.40
N ALA A 44 -3.50 -4.05 -7.57
CA ALA A 44 -2.28 -4.47 -6.87
C ALA A 44 -1.04 -3.64 -7.29
N ARG A 45 -0.94 -3.26 -8.57
CA ARG A 45 0.14 -2.37 -9.05
C ARG A 45 -0.02 -0.94 -8.55
N GLU A 46 -1.24 -0.43 -8.46
CA GLU A 46 -1.53 0.87 -7.89
C GLU A 46 -1.20 0.92 -6.39
N ASP A 47 -1.51 -0.16 -5.66
CA ASP A 47 -1.14 -0.32 -4.26
C ASP A 47 0.39 -0.30 -4.05
N ASP A 48 1.13 -1.07 -4.85
CA ASP A 48 2.60 -1.12 -4.80
C ASP A 48 3.25 0.22 -5.19
N THR A 49 2.71 0.89 -6.21
CA THR A 49 3.17 2.22 -6.64
C THR A 49 2.92 3.28 -5.55
N ALA A 50 1.73 3.28 -4.96
CA ALA A 50 1.39 4.20 -3.87
C ALA A 50 2.25 3.93 -2.62
N ARG A 51 2.54 2.66 -2.34
CA ARG A 51 3.44 2.25 -1.26
C ARG A 51 4.86 2.75 -1.50
N ALA A 52 5.39 2.57 -2.71
CA ALA A 52 6.73 3.06 -3.08
C ALA A 52 6.83 4.59 -2.93
N ALA A 53 5.79 5.34 -3.28
CA ALA A 53 5.75 6.79 -3.10
C ALA A 53 5.81 7.20 -1.62
N ILE A 54 5.13 6.47 -0.73
CA ILE A 54 5.16 6.71 0.72
C ILE A 54 6.53 6.37 1.32
N VAL A 55 7.14 5.27 0.89
CA VAL A 55 8.47 4.85 1.36
C VAL A 55 9.54 5.85 0.91
N ASN A 56 9.47 6.34 -0.32
CA ASN A 56 10.46 7.27 -0.87
C ASN A 56 10.20 8.74 -0.50
N TYR A 57 9.07 9.04 0.14
CA TYR A 57 8.80 10.39 0.65
C TYR A 57 9.86 10.80 1.67
N GLU A 58 10.55 11.91 1.42
CA GLU A 58 11.44 12.53 2.41
C GLU A 58 10.62 13.43 3.34
N PRO A 59 10.49 13.08 4.64
CA PRO A 59 9.74 13.89 5.59
C PRO A 59 10.43 15.23 5.84
N ARG A 60 9.62 16.30 5.94
CA ARG A 60 10.12 17.66 6.12
C ARG A 60 10.43 18.01 7.58
N ASP A 61 9.86 17.27 8.52
CA ASP A 61 9.92 17.51 9.96
C ASP A 61 9.78 16.20 10.73
N ASP A 62 10.21 16.16 11.99
CA ASP A 62 10.08 15.01 12.90
C ASP A 62 8.66 14.49 13.00
N ARG A 63 7.66 15.37 12.95
CA ARG A 63 6.25 14.97 12.95
C ARG A 63 5.89 14.14 11.72
N GLU A 64 6.37 14.53 10.54
CA GLU A 64 6.14 13.76 9.29
C GLU A 64 6.96 12.47 9.27
N ALA A 65 8.17 12.47 9.86
CA ALA A 65 8.99 11.27 9.99
C ALA A 65 8.29 10.22 10.86
N ARG A 66 7.74 10.62 12.01
CA ARG A 66 6.95 9.74 12.89
C ARG A 66 5.71 9.21 12.19
N LEU A 67 4.97 10.07 11.47
CA LEU A 67 3.81 9.66 10.68
C LEU A 67 4.17 8.59 9.64
N LYS A 68 5.28 8.77 8.91
CA LYS A 68 5.78 7.78 7.95
C LYS A 68 6.11 6.44 8.63
N LEU A 69 6.79 6.47 9.78
CA LEU A 69 7.15 5.26 10.52
C LEU A 69 5.92 4.53 11.08
N THR A 70 4.97 5.25 11.68
CA THR A 70 3.71 4.67 12.19
C THR A 70 2.92 4.00 11.08
N TYR A 71 2.85 4.65 9.92
CA TYR A 71 2.18 4.11 8.75
C TYR A 71 2.83 2.81 8.27
N ILE A 72 4.16 2.78 8.13
CA ILE A 72 4.89 1.59 7.69
C ILE A 72 4.71 0.44 8.68
N ALA A 73 4.77 0.72 9.99
CA ALA A 73 4.52 -0.29 11.01
C ALA A 73 3.10 -0.86 10.94
N ALA A 74 2.08 0.00 10.81
CA ALA A 74 0.69 -0.41 10.68
C ALA A 74 0.46 -1.25 9.41
N TYR A 75 1.05 -0.86 8.28
CA TYR A 75 0.97 -1.58 7.01
C TYR A 75 1.56 -3.00 7.13
N LEU A 76 2.75 -3.13 7.72
CA LEU A 76 3.42 -4.43 7.89
C LEU A 76 2.61 -5.36 8.81
N MET A 77 2.04 -4.82 9.89
CA MET A 77 1.19 -5.58 10.80
C MET A 77 -0.09 -6.07 10.12
N ALA A 78 -0.75 -5.20 9.35
CA ALA A 78 -2.02 -5.53 8.67
C ALA A 78 -1.85 -6.54 7.54
N THR A 79 -0.75 -6.46 6.78
CA THR A 79 -0.51 -7.31 5.60
C THR A 79 0.32 -8.55 5.90
N ARG A 80 0.91 -8.64 7.10
CA ARG A 80 1.99 -9.60 7.44
C ARG A 80 3.15 -9.57 6.43
N ALA A 81 3.29 -8.48 5.69
CA ALA A 81 4.32 -8.32 4.68
C ALA A 81 5.67 -8.01 5.34
N SER A 82 6.74 -8.29 4.61
CA SER A 82 8.09 -7.86 4.97
C SER A 82 8.49 -6.64 4.16
N LEU A 83 9.34 -5.78 4.75
CA LEU A 83 10.01 -4.72 4.02
C LEU A 83 11.02 -5.34 3.06
N ASN A 84 11.03 -4.90 1.81
CA ASN A 84 12.09 -5.25 0.88
C ASN A 84 13.38 -4.46 1.20
N ALA A 85 14.49 -4.79 0.53
CA ALA A 85 15.80 -4.18 0.82
C ALA A 85 15.83 -2.65 0.60
N HIS A 86 15.11 -2.15 -0.41
CA HIS A 86 15.02 -0.72 -0.71
C HIS A 86 14.22 0.01 0.37
N GLU A 87 13.10 -0.56 0.80
CA GLU A 87 12.25 0.01 1.85
C GLU A 87 12.95 0.00 3.21
N ARG A 88 13.68 -1.08 3.53
CA ARG A 88 14.53 -1.12 4.72
C ARG A 88 15.52 0.03 4.74
N ASN A 89 16.25 0.25 3.63
CA ASN A 89 17.22 1.33 3.57
C ASN A 89 16.55 2.71 3.76
N ALA A 90 15.44 2.96 3.06
CA ALA A 90 14.69 4.22 3.19
C ALA A 90 14.15 4.46 4.62
N THR A 91 13.70 3.40 5.31
CA THR A 91 13.28 3.50 6.72
C THR A 91 14.44 3.79 7.66
N LEU A 92 15.61 3.17 7.46
CA LEU A 92 16.82 3.39 8.27
C LEU A 92 17.31 4.84 8.15
N HIS A 93 17.31 5.41 6.94
CA HIS A 93 17.64 6.82 6.72
C HIS A 93 16.65 7.79 7.41
N THR A 94 15.40 7.37 7.60
CA THR A 94 14.39 8.17 8.30
C THR A 94 14.63 8.17 9.81
N VAL A 95 15.01 7.02 10.40
CA VAL A 95 15.28 6.87 11.84
C VAL A 95 16.60 7.52 12.27
N GLY A 96 17.62 7.49 11.41
CA GLY A 96 18.91 8.15 11.69
C GLY A 96 18.85 9.67 11.80
N ARG A 97 17.72 10.30 11.44
CA ARG A 97 17.51 11.76 11.48
C ARG A 97 16.77 12.21 12.76
N THR A 98 16.13 11.29 13.49
CA THR A 98 15.37 11.58 14.72
C THR A 98 16.19 11.42 16.01
N ASN A 99 17.50 11.23 15.89
CA ASN A 99 18.44 10.95 16.99
C ASN A 99 19.53 12.03 17.02
#